data_AF-K4KBX4-F1
#
_entry.id   AF-K4KBX4-F1
#
_cell.length_a   1.000
_cell.length_b   1.000
_cell.length_c   1.000
_cell.angle_alpha   90.00
_cell.angle_beta   90.00
_cell.angle_gamma   90.00
#
_symmetry.space_group_name_H-M   'P 1'
#
loop_
_entity.id
_entity.type
_entity.pdbx_description
1 polymer ?
#
loop_
_entity_poly.entity_id
_entity_poly.type
_entity_poly.pdbx_seq_one_letter_code
_entity_poly.pdbx_strand_id
1 'polypeptide(L)'
;MRKYHMGENRNYHSQRIHYFRCALALIISTQKEKTMNLVDAFVKKVISGPYKEYGKWWIDVEYISWGVPGKTRLMFESKEQALEVKEGYKFLT
;
A
#
# COMPACT_ATOMS: atom_id res chain seq x y z
N MET A 1 2.93 43.38 -53.26
CA MET A 1 2.80 43.09 -51.81
C MET A 1 2.17 41.71 -51.65
N ARG A 2 2.91 40.71 -51.15
CA ARG A 2 2.36 39.36 -50.87
C ARG A 2 1.92 39.31 -49.41
N LYS A 3 0.64 39.04 -49.17
CA LYS A 3 0.08 38.83 -47.83
C LYS A 3 0.55 37.46 -47.33
N TYR A 4 1.24 37.41 -46.19
CA TYR A 4 1.51 36.16 -45.48
C TYR A 4 0.25 35.80 -44.67
N HIS A 5 -0.49 34.79 -45.11
CA HIS A 5 -1.49 34.14 -44.28
C HIS A 5 -0.76 33.26 -43.26
N MET A 6 -0.79 33.67 -41.99
CA MET A 6 -0.40 32.80 -40.87
C MET A 6 -1.50 31.75 -40.72
N GLY A 7 -1.25 30.55 -41.24
CA GLY A 7 -2.16 29.41 -41.06
C GLY A 7 -2.13 28.97 -39.59
N GLU A 8 -3.28 29.02 -38.92
CA GLU A 8 -3.45 28.42 -37.60
C GLU A 8 -3.20 26.91 -37.67
N ASN A 9 -2.08 26.49 -37.11
CA ASN A 9 -1.64 25.11 -37.14
C ASN A 9 -2.44 24.28 -36.13
N ARG A 10 -3.52 23.64 -36.61
CA ARG A 10 -4.39 22.70 -35.86
C ARG A 10 -3.63 21.61 -35.08
N ASN A 11 -2.36 21.37 -35.42
CA ASN A 11 -1.50 20.41 -34.73
C ASN A 11 -1.13 20.80 -33.30
N TYR A 12 -1.06 22.10 -32.95
CA TYR A 12 -0.63 22.52 -31.60
C TYR A 12 -1.67 22.15 -30.52
N HIS A 13 -2.95 22.23 -30.88
CA HIS A 13 -4.06 21.83 -30.02
C HIS A 13 -4.13 20.30 -29.86
N SER A 14 -3.86 19.56 -30.95
CA SER A 14 -3.78 18.09 -30.94
C SER A 14 -2.59 17.59 -30.09
N GLN A 15 -1.43 18.24 -30.18
CA GLN A 15 -0.26 17.93 -29.35
C GLN A 15 -0.51 18.19 -27.86
N ARG A 16 -1.20 19.28 -27.48
CA ARG A 16 -1.62 19.51 -26.09
C ARG A 16 -2.58 18.43 -25.59
N ILE A 17 -3.59 18.05 -26.36
CA ILE A 17 -4.54 17.00 -25.97
C ILE A 17 -3.83 15.66 -25.80
N HIS A 18 -2.89 15.33 -26.68
CA HIS A 18 -2.10 14.10 -26.58
C HIS A 18 -1.21 14.11 -25.34
N TYR A 19 -0.54 15.24 -25.05
CA TYR A 19 0.29 15.38 -23.86
C TYR A 19 -0.53 15.31 -22.57
N PHE A 20 -1.73 15.92 -22.54
CA PHE A 20 -2.65 15.81 -21.40
C PHE A 20 -3.18 14.37 -21.22
N ARG A 21 -3.50 13.65 -22.30
CA ARG A 21 -3.89 12.24 -22.24
C ARG A 21 -2.76 11.35 -21.73
N CYS A 22 -1.53 11.56 -22.20
CA CYS A 22 -0.35 10.82 -21.72
C CYS A 22 -0.03 11.14 -20.25
N ALA A 23 -0.10 12.41 -19.83
CA ALA A 23 0.12 12.81 -18.45
C ALA A 23 -0.95 12.24 -17.51
N LEU A 24 -2.23 12.23 -17.93
CA LEU A 24 -3.31 11.61 -17.18
C LEU A 24 -3.12 10.09 -17.06
N ALA A 25 -2.68 9.41 -18.12
CA ALA A 25 -2.36 7.98 -18.09
C ALA A 25 -1.18 7.67 -17.15
N LEU A 26 -0.16 8.53 -17.10
CA LEU A 26 0.95 8.45 -16.14
C LEU A 26 0.46 8.59 -14.69
N ILE A 27 -0.39 9.58 -14.40
CA ILE A 27 -1.01 9.78 -13.07
C ILE A 27 -1.83 8.55 -12.66
N ILE A 28 -2.64 8.00 -13.58
CA ILE A 28 -3.45 6.79 -13.34
C ILE A 28 -2.55 5.57 -13.09
N SER A 29 -1.42 5.44 -13.81
CA SER A 29 -0.48 4.32 -13.62
C SER A 29 0.28 4.38 -12.30
N THR A 30 0.54 5.57 -11.76
CA THR A 30 1.14 5.76 -10.42
C THR A 30 0.15 5.56 -9.27
N GLN A 31 -1.15 5.73 -9.53
CA GLN A 31 -2.24 5.49 -8.56
C GLN A 31 -2.78 4.06 -8.62
N LYS A 32 -2.15 3.16 -9.39
CA LYS A 32 -2.35 1.72 -9.19
C LYS A 32 -1.67 1.35 -7.89
N GLU A 33 -2.34 1.68 -6.78
CA GLU A 33 -2.12 1.06 -5.49
C GLU A 33 -1.84 -0.41 -5.77
N LYS A 34 -0.66 -0.84 -5.38
CA LYS A 34 -0.29 -2.25 -5.38
C LYS A 34 -1.25 -2.87 -4.39
N THR A 35 -2.42 -3.31 -4.86
CA THR A 35 -3.32 -4.16 -4.12
C THR A 35 -2.58 -5.49 -3.96
N MET A 36 -1.66 -5.51 -2.99
CA MET A 36 -1.39 -6.76 -2.29
C MET A 36 -2.77 -7.23 -1.86
N ASN A 37 -3.13 -8.47 -2.20
CA ASN A 37 -4.35 -9.07 -1.67
C ASN A 37 -4.13 -9.20 -0.16
N LEU A 38 -4.33 -8.10 0.57
CA LEU A 38 -4.16 -8.02 2.01
C LEU A 38 -5.21 -8.93 2.59
N VAL A 39 -4.73 -10.03 3.15
CA VAL A 39 -5.61 -11.02 3.76
C VAL A 39 -5.84 -10.60 5.20
N ASP A 40 -7.10 -10.57 5.60
CA ASP A 40 -7.47 -10.41 7.00
C ASP A 40 -6.98 -11.64 7.79
N ALA A 41 -6.05 -11.39 8.72
CA ALA A 41 -5.52 -12.38 9.63
C ALA A 41 -5.95 -12.03 11.07
N PHE A 42 -6.32 -13.04 11.84
CA PHE A 42 -6.75 -12.89 13.22
C PHE A 42 -5.80 -13.64 14.14
N VAL A 43 -5.31 -12.97 15.19
CA VAL A 43 -4.50 -13.61 16.23
C VAL A 43 -5.35 -14.63 16.97
N LYS A 44 -4.93 -15.89 16.94
CA LYS A 44 -5.55 -16.99 17.68
C LYS A 44 -4.97 -17.10 19.08
N LYS A 45 -3.65 -16.97 19.21
CA LYS A 45 -2.93 -17.12 20.48
C LYS A 45 -1.62 -16.35 20.46
N VAL A 46 -1.30 -15.67 21.55
CA VAL A 46 0.00 -15.05 21.75
C VAL A 46 0.98 -16.09 22.29
N ILE A 47 2.07 -16.34 21.58
CA ILE A 47 3.07 -17.37 21.93
C ILE A 47 4.11 -16.79 22.89
N SER A 48 4.56 -15.57 22.64
CA SER A 48 5.58 -14.90 23.45
C SER A 48 5.08 -13.56 23.95
N GLY A 49 5.51 -13.16 25.14
CA GLY A 49 5.40 -11.77 25.57
C GLY A 49 6.23 -10.84 24.67
N PRO A 50 5.98 -9.52 24.73
CA PRO A 50 6.71 -8.55 23.92
C PRO A 50 8.19 -8.51 24.29
N TYR A 51 9.05 -8.76 23.31
CA TYR A 51 10.50 -8.70 23.43
C TYR A 51 11.07 -7.61 22.52
N LYS A 52 12.24 -7.07 22.88
CA LYS A 52 12.89 -6.01 22.10
C LYS A 52 13.99 -6.59 21.24
N GLU A 53 13.89 -6.43 19.93
CA GLU A 53 14.90 -6.86 18.96
C GLU A 53 15.10 -5.76 17.91
N TYR A 54 16.36 -5.47 17.55
CA TYR A 54 16.72 -4.38 16.63
C TYR A 54 16.13 -3.00 16.99
N GLY A 55 15.89 -2.75 18.28
CA GLY A 55 15.28 -1.50 18.74
C GLY A 55 13.75 -1.41 18.56
N LYS A 56 13.11 -2.44 18.01
CA LYS A 56 11.65 -2.56 17.86
C LYS A 56 11.09 -3.60 18.81
N TRP A 57 9.78 -3.56 19.05
CA TRP A 57 9.07 -4.52 19.89
C TRP A 57 8.45 -5.60 19.03
N TRP A 58 8.75 -6.86 19.35
CA TRP A 58 8.28 -8.02 18.61
C TRP A 58 7.44 -8.91 19.51
N ILE A 59 6.41 -9.52 18.92
CA ILE A 59 5.62 -10.58 19.54
C ILE A 59 5.44 -11.73 18.56
N ASP A 60 5.56 -12.94 19.07
CA ASP A 60 5.27 -14.15 18.31
C ASP A 60 3.81 -14.53 18.54
N VAL A 61 3.04 -14.65 17.46
CA VAL A 61 1.61 -14.96 17.51
C VAL A 61 1.27 -16.10 16.57
N GLU A 62 0.36 -16.96 17.02
CA GLU A 62 -0.39 -17.84 16.14
C GLU A 62 -1.59 -17.06 15.61
N TYR A 63 -1.81 -17.12 14.31
CA TYR A 63 -2.94 -16.49 13.65
C TYR A 63 -3.68 -17.49 12.78
N ILE A 64 -4.93 -17.18 12.44
CA ILE A 64 -5.69 -17.89 11.42
C ILE A 64 -6.01 -16.91 10.29
N SER A 65 -5.71 -17.31 9.06
CA SER A 65 -6.10 -16.62 7.83
C SER A 65 -6.85 -17.61 6.94
N TRP A 66 -8.08 -17.29 6.52
CA TRP A 66 -8.91 -18.19 5.70
C TRP A 66 -9.06 -19.63 6.23
N GLY A 67 -9.05 -19.79 7.57
CA GLY A 67 -9.14 -21.11 8.20
C GLY A 67 -7.81 -21.88 8.27
N VAL A 68 -6.72 -21.34 7.72
CA VAL A 68 -5.38 -21.93 7.81
C VAL A 68 -4.64 -21.29 9.01
N PRO A 69 -4.20 -22.08 10.00
CA PRO A 69 -3.37 -21.58 11.09
C PRO A 69 -1.93 -21.33 10.63
N GLY A 70 -1.35 -20.22 11.06
CA GLY A 70 0.03 -19.83 10.79
C GLY A 70 0.70 -19.23 12.03
N LYS A 71 2.02 -19.08 11.97
CA LYS A 71 2.83 -18.39 12.98
C LYS A 71 3.49 -17.20 12.34
N THR A 72 3.45 -16.04 12.99
CA THR A 72 4.12 -14.84 12.52
C THR A 72 4.68 -14.03 13.68
N ARG A 73 5.59 -13.11 13.35
CA ARG A 73 6.14 -12.13 14.29
C ARG A 73 5.56 -10.76 13.92
N LEU A 74 4.83 -10.15 14.86
CA LEU A 74 4.33 -8.79 14.68
C LEU A 74 5.31 -7.79 15.28
N MET A 75 5.56 -6.71 14.54
CA MET A 75 6.48 -5.65 14.93
C MET A 75 5.70 -4.41 15.33
N PHE A 76 6.06 -3.82 16.47
CA PHE A 76 5.49 -2.61 17.02
C PHE A 76 6.57 -1.60 17.39
N GLU A 77 6.18 -0.32 17.40
CA GLU A 77 7.07 0.77 17.79
C GLU A 77 7.15 0.93 19.30
N SER A 78 6.03 0.69 19.99
CA SER A 78 5.93 0.77 21.44
C SER A 78 5.62 -0.58 22.07
N LYS A 79 6.07 -0.75 23.31
CA LYS A 79 5.75 -1.92 24.12
C LYS A 79 4.26 -2.02 24.40
N GLU A 80 3.60 -0.87 24.57
CA GLU A 80 2.18 -0.76 24.87
C GLU A 80 1.32 -1.33 23.75
N GLN A 81 1.61 -0.97 22.49
CA GLN A 81 0.93 -1.55 21.32
C GLN A 81 1.12 -3.08 21.26
N ALA A 82 2.33 -3.56 21.55
CA ALA A 82 2.62 -4.99 21.57
C ALA A 82 1.86 -5.73 22.69
N LEU A 83 1.57 -5.05 23.81
CA LEU A 83 0.77 -5.60 24.93
C LEU A 83 -0.74 -5.58 24.66
N GLU A 84 -1.21 -4.67 23.82
CA GLU A 84 -2.62 -4.62 23.41
C GLU A 84 -3.01 -5.78 22.49
N VAL A 85 -2.03 -6.42 21.84
CA VAL A 85 -2.28 -7.59 21.01
C VAL A 85 -2.71 -8.76 21.88
N LYS A 86 -3.95 -9.17 21.64
CA LYS A 86 -4.63 -10.28 22.31
C LYS A 86 -5.32 -11.16 21.27
N GLU A 87 -5.87 -12.28 21.72
CA GLU A 87 -6.69 -13.15 20.87
C GLU A 87 -7.83 -12.33 20.23
N GLY A 88 -8.03 -12.53 18.93
CA GLY A 88 -8.96 -11.76 18.11
C GLY A 88 -8.38 -10.47 17.50
N TYR A 89 -7.13 -10.10 17.79
CA TYR A 89 -6.48 -8.95 17.15
C TYR A 89 -6.40 -9.15 15.63
N LYS A 90 -6.96 -8.22 14.87
CA LYS A 90 -6.97 -8.23 13.41
C LYS A 90 -5.74 -7.51 12.88
N PHE A 91 -5.00 -8.16 11.99
CA PHE A 91 -3.91 -7.55 11.24
C PHE A 91 -3.98 -7.97 9.77
N LEU A 92 -3.28 -7.24 8.92
CA LEU A 92 -3.20 -7.53 7.49
C LEU A 92 -1.87 -8.24 7.21
N THR A 93 -1.93 -9.35 6.49
CA THR A 93 -0.76 -10.11 6.02
C THR A 93 -0.57 -10.05 4.52
#